data_AF-A0A2B4SL35-F1
#
_entry.id   AF-A0A2B4SL35-F1
#
_cell.length_a   1.000
_cell.length_b   1.000
_cell.length_c   1.000
_cell.angle_alpha   90.00
_cell.angle_beta   90.00
_cell.angle_gamma   90.00
#
_symmetry.space_group_name_H-M   'P 1'
#
loop_
_entity.id
_entity.type
_entity.pdbx_description
1 polymer ?
#
loop_
_entity_poly.entity_id
_entity_poly.type
_entity_poly.pdbx_seq_one_letter_code
_entity_poly.pdbx_strand_id
1 'polypeptide(L)'
;MIDLFLVISGGNYDVDVVLYDENGNSVYNVQKKQYDSHSFTAQNDGIYKFCFSNEFSTFSHKVVYFDFQAGDEIPLTKEMGAHQTALTQMETACVTIHEDLKIATDYQTHHRLRESQGRDMAEYLNERIQWWSVGEACLILSVGICQVVILRRFFAEKRSTI
;
A
#
# COMPACT_ATOMS: atom_id res chain seq x y z
N MET A 1 15.12 1.60 -17.54
CA MET A 1 14.23 0.99 -16.53
C MET A 1 13.85 2.10 -15.58
N ILE A 2 12.56 2.37 -15.39
CA ILE A 2 12.10 3.39 -14.45
C ILE A 2 11.65 2.68 -13.18
N ASP A 3 12.28 3.05 -12.07
CA ASP A 3 12.02 2.46 -10.77
C ASP A 3 11.39 3.52 -9.88
N LEU A 4 10.18 3.23 -9.40
CA LEU A 4 9.40 4.09 -8.52
C LEU A 4 9.17 3.38 -7.19
N PHE A 5 9.40 4.06 -6.07
CA PHE A 5 8.96 3.55 -4.76
C PHE A 5 8.31 4.62 -3.89
N LEU A 6 7.38 4.20 -3.04
CA LEU A 6 6.67 5.02 -2.07
C LEU A 6 6.39 4.20 -0.80
N VAL A 7 6.68 4.77 0.37
CA VAL A 7 6.29 4.16 1.65
C VAL A 7 4.83 4.51 1.95
N ILE A 8 3.96 3.51 1.96
CA ILE A 8 2.52 3.66 2.23
C ILE A 8 2.25 3.81 3.72
N SER A 9 2.96 3.05 4.57
CA SER A 9 2.71 3.01 6.01
C SER A 9 3.93 2.55 6.80
N GLY A 10 4.03 2.98 8.06
CA GLY A 10 5.03 2.51 9.03
C GLY A 10 6.04 3.56 9.48
N GLY A 11 6.10 3.81 10.80
CA GLY A 11 7.08 4.71 11.42
C GLY A 11 7.07 6.13 10.83
N ASN A 12 8.25 6.63 10.46
CA ASN A 12 8.43 7.95 9.81
C ASN A 12 8.19 7.95 8.29
N TYR A 13 7.58 6.89 7.75
CA TYR A 13 7.36 6.72 6.31
C TYR A 13 8.63 6.74 5.46
N ASP A 14 9.78 6.39 6.03
CA ASP A 14 11.10 6.35 5.36
C ASP A 14 11.58 4.91 5.12
N VAL A 15 12.43 4.66 4.13
CA VAL A 15 13.07 3.35 3.89
C VAL A 15 14.46 3.56 3.26
N ASP A 16 15.38 2.62 3.50
CA ASP A 16 16.67 2.59 2.83
C ASP A 16 16.56 1.69 1.58
N VAL A 17 17.05 2.17 0.44
CA VAL A 17 16.96 1.44 -0.84
C VAL A 17 18.35 1.33 -1.45
N VAL A 18 18.73 0.12 -1.82
CA VAL A 18 19.99 -0.15 -2.51
C VAL A 18 19.74 -1.00 -3.75
N LEU A 19 20.27 -0.55 -4.88
CA LEU A 19 20.31 -1.30 -6.15
C LEU A 19 21.73 -1.80 -6.38
N TYR A 20 21.85 -3.12 -6.57
CA TYR A 20 23.08 -3.77 -6.95
C TYR A 20 23.03 -4.21 -8.41
N ASP A 21 24.14 -3.99 -9.11
CA ASP A 21 24.44 -4.58 -10.42
C ASP A 21 24.71 -6.09 -10.28
N GLU A 22 24.77 -6.81 -11.41
CA GLU A 22 25.08 -8.24 -11.48
C GLU A 22 26.41 -8.57 -10.77
N ASN A 23 27.38 -7.66 -10.85
CA ASN A 23 28.69 -7.79 -10.21
C ASN A 23 28.66 -7.55 -8.69
N GLY A 24 27.50 -7.23 -8.11
CA GLY A 24 27.34 -6.90 -6.69
C GLY A 24 27.78 -5.48 -6.31
N ASN A 25 28.04 -4.62 -7.30
CA ASN A 25 28.36 -3.21 -7.06
C ASN A 25 27.08 -2.40 -6.81
N SER A 26 27.06 -1.54 -5.79
CA SER A 26 25.92 -0.66 -5.52
C SER A 26 25.91 0.50 -6.52
N VAL A 27 24.94 0.50 -7.44
CA VAL A 27 24.78 1.55 -8.46
C VAL A 27 23.84 2.67 -8.02
N TYR A 28 22.94 2.38 -7.09
CA TYR A 28 22.07 3.36 -6.46
C TYR A 28 21.90 3.01 -4.98
N ASN A 29 22.05 4.00 -4.11
CA ASN A 29 21.94 3.84 -2.66
C ASN A 29 21.35 5.12 -2.07
N VAL A 30 20.16 4.99 -1.50
CA VAL A 30 19.49 6.09 -0.80
C VAL A 30 19.05 5.63 0.58
N GLN A 31 19.13 6.54 1.53
CA GLN A 31 18.84 6.29 2.93
C GLN A 31 17.69 7.18 3.38
N LYS A 32 16.79 6.62 4.18
CA LYS A 32 15.64 7.29 4.82
C LYS A 32 14.80 8.13 3.85
N LYS A 33 14.45 7.55 2.71
CA LYS A 33 13.60 8.20 1.71
C LYS A 33 12.16 7.72 1.83
N GLN A 34 11.20 8.64 1.71
CA GLN A 34 9.78 8.32 1.71
C GLN A 34 9.26 7.95 0.32
N TYR A 35 9.84 8.59 -0.68
CA TYR A 35 9.50 8.43 -2.08
C TYR A 35 10.73 8.77 -2.92
N ASP A 36 10.97 8.02 -3.98
CA ASP A 36 11.87 8.43 -5.05
C ASP A 36 11.45 7.78 -6.37
N SER A 37 11.84 8.43 -7.46
CA SER A 37 11.72 7.92 -8.83
C SER A 37 13.08 8.02 -9.49
N HIS A 38 13.68 6.90 -9.82
CA HIS A 38 14.99 6.84 -10.44
C HIS A 38 14.93 6.08 -11.77
N SER A 39 15.53 6.63 -12.81
CA SER A 39 15.67 5.95 -14.10
C SER A 39 17.09 5.43 -14.22
N PHE A 40 17.21 4.10 -14.33
CA PHE A 40 18.48 3.41 -14.48
C PHE A 40 18.57 2.71 -15.84
N THR A 41 19.74 2.77 -16.46
CA THR A 41 20.05 2.06 -17.71
C THR A 41 21.05 0.95 -17.39
N ALA A 42 20.64 -0.30 -17.59
CA ALA A 42 21.50 -1.46 -17.44
C ALA A 42 22.68 -1.37 -18.43
N GLN A 43 23.91 -1.38 -17.91
CA GLN A 43 25.12 -1.35 -18.74
C GLN A 43 25.49 -2.74 -19.26
N ASN A 44 25.18 -3.78 -18.47
CA ASN A 44 25.42 -5.17 -18.78
C ASN A 44 24.11 -5.97 -18.66
N ASP A 45 23.97 -6.98 -19.50
CA ASP A 45 22.90 -7.98 -19.40
C ASP A 45 23.17 -8.86 -18.18
N GLY A 46 22.25 -8.87 -17.22
CA GLY A 46 22.48 -9.55 -15.95
C GLY A 46 21.33 -9.42 -14.95
N ILE A 47 21.52 -9.99 -13.76
CA ILE A 47 20.54 -9.94 -12.66
C ILE A 47 20.84 -8.73 -11.77
N TYR A 48 19.92 -7.77 -11.74
CA TYR A 48 19.95 -6.64 -10.82
C TYR A 48 19.15 -6.95 -9.56
N LYS A 49 19.64 -6.49 -8.40
CA LYS A 49 18.99 -6.72 -7.09
C LYS A 49 18.57 -5.40 -6.47
N PHE A 50 17.27 -5.26 -6.22
CA PHE A 50 16.69 -4.16 -5.46
C PHE A 50 16.45 -4.60 -4.02
N CYS A 51 17.03 -3.88 -3.07
CA CYS A 51 16.94 -4.18 -1.64
C CYS A 51 16.30 -3.01 -0.90
N PHE A 52 15.20 -3.29 -0.18
CA PHE A 52 14.59 -2.37 0.76
C PHE A 52 14.98 -2.78 2.18
N SER A 53 15.62 -1.89 2.92
CA SER A 53 16.03 -2.13 4.31
C SER A 53 15.25 -1.27 5.29
N ASN A 54 14.82 -1.91 6.38
CA ASN A 54 14.19 -1.30 7.53
C ASN A 54 14.97 -1.61 8.82
N GLU A 55 16.29 -1.77 8.73
CA GLU A 55 17.12 -2.09 9.89
C GLU A 55 17.11 -0.96 10.93
N PHE A 56 16.90 0.29 10.49
CA PHE A 56 16.90 1.46 11.36
C PHE A 56 15.62 1.64 12.20
N SER A 57 14.49 1.01 11.85
CA SER A 57 13.25 1.07 12.65
C SER A 57 12.95 -0.28 13.28
N THR A 58 13.50 -0.52 14.48
CA THR A 58 13.33 -1.78 15.22
C THR A 58 11.89 -2.04 15.70
N PHE A 59 11.03 -1.01 15.73
CA PHE A 59 9.72 -1.07 16.38
C PHE A 59 8.53 -1.12 15.43
N SER A 60 8.69 -0.70 14.17
CA SER A 60 7.57 -0.57 13.23
C SER A 60 7.84 -1.26 11.90
N HIS A 61 6.91 -2.14 11.48
CA HIS A 61 6.86 -2.66 10.13
C HIS A 61 6.56 -1.54 9.12
N LYS A 62 7.10 -1.66 7.90
CA LYS A 62 6.91 -0.70 6.81
C LYS A 62 6.29 -1.38 5.61
N VAL A 63 5.30 -0.72 5.00
CA VAL A 63 4.67 -1.13 3.75
C VAL A 63 5.20 -0.22 2.65
N VAL A 64 5.91 -0.80 1.68
CA VAL A 64 6.50 -0.09 0.55
C VAL A 64 5.81 -0.53 -0.73
N TYR A 65 5.27 0.44 -1.47
CA TYR A 65 4.87 0.26 -2.85
C TYR A 65 6.09 0.47 -3.73
N PHE A 66 6.28 -0.42 -4.70
CA PHE A 66 7.31 -0.28 -5.71
C PHE A 66 6.75 -0.69 -7.06
N ASP A 67 7.22 -0.03 -8.11
CA ASP A 67 6.91 -0.34 -9.49
C ASP A 67 8.21 -0.33 -10.30
N PHE A 68 8.45 -1.43 -11.02
CA PHE A 68 9.64 -1.64 -11.84
C PHE A 68 9.21 -1.73 -13.29
N GLN A 69 9.45 -0.66 -14.03
CA GLN A 69 9.17 -0.63 -15.47
C GLN A 69 10.46 -0.89 -16.23
N ALA A 70 10.64 -2.13 -16.69
CA ALA A 70 11.58 -2.39 -17.75
C ALA A 70 11.19 -1.51 -18.97
N GLY A 71 12.19 -0.91 -19.64
CA GLY A 71 11.92 -0.20 -20.89
C GLY A 71 11.45 -1.17 -21.98
N ASP A 72 11.36 -0.72 -23.24
CA ASP A 72 10.89 -1.53 -24.36
C ASP A 72 11.41 -2.97 -24.30
N GLU A 73 10.48 -3.87 -24.02
CA GLU A 73 10.72 -5.30 -23.93
C GLU A 73 11.21 -5.76 -25.30
N ILE A 74 12.30 -6.55 -25.33
CA ILE A 74 12.72 -7.17 -26.59
C ILE A 74 11.52 -8.01 -27.06
N PRO A 75 10.96 -7.76 -28.26
CA PRO A 75 9.80 -8.49 -28.74
C PRO A 75 10.08 -9.99 -28.63
N LEU A 76 9.06 -10.74 -28.20
CA LEU A 76 9.08 -12.19 -27.90
C LEU A 76 9.77 -13.05 -28.98
N THR A 77 9.87 -12.53 -30.19
CA THR A 77 10.49 -13.15 -31.35
C THR A 77 11.84 -12.49 -31.68
N LYS A 78 12.92 -12.93 -31.00
CA LYS A 78 14.28 -12.74 -31.52
C LYS A 78 14.48 -13.34 -32.93
N GLU A 79 13.59 -14.23 -33.37
CA GLU A 79 13.59 -14.84 -34.71
C GLU A 79 12.82 -14.05 -35.79
N MET A 80 12.22 -12.90 -35.50
CA MET A 80 11.53 -12.10 -36.53
C MET A 80 12.48 -11.25 -37.40
N GLY A 81 13.75 -11.13 -37.04
CA GLY A 81 14.75 -10.44 -37.87
C GLY A 81 15.22 -11.24 -39.10
N ALA A 82 14.97 -12.55 -39.12
CA ALA A 82 15.42 -13.45 -40.20
C ALA A 82 14.36 -13.68 -41.29
N HIS A 83 13.11 -13.31 -41.05
CA HIS A 83 12.03 -13.42 -42.03
C HIS A 83 11.50 -12.03 -42.37
N GLN A 84 11.98 -11.45 -43.48
CA GLN A 84 11.34 -10.33 -44.18
C GLN A 84 10.01 -10.76 -44.83
N THR A 85 9.09 -11.28 -44.04
CA THR A 85 7.73 -11.57 -44.48
C THR A 85 6.80 -10.88 -43.50
N ALA A 86 5.96 -9.98 -44.03
CA ALA A 86 4.93 -9.29 -43.27
C ALA A 86 4.27 -10.25 -42.28
N LEU A 87 4.15 -9.81 -41.02
CA LEU A 87 3.35 -10.48 -39.99
C LEU A 87 2.08 -11.04 -40.61
N THR A 88 1.82 -12.33 -40.44
CA THR A 88 0.54 -12.89 -40.88
C THR A 88 -0.58 -12.24 -40.07
N GLN A 89 -1.77 -12.04 -40.65
CA GLN A 89 -2.89 -11.34 -39.97
C GLN A 89 -3.21 -11.91 -38.57
N MET A 90 -2.97 -13.22 -38.38
CA MET A 90 -3.17 -13.91 -37.12
C MET A 90 -2.12 -13.53 -36.06
N GLU A 91 -0.88 -13.28 -36.46
CA GLU A 91 0.20 -12.90 -35.55
C GLU A 91 0.01 -11.47 -35.03
N THR A 92 -0.37 -10.53 -35.91
CA THR A 92 -0.77 -9.17 -35.50
C THR A 92 -1.94 -9.19 -34.52
N ALA A 93 -2.97 -9.99 -34.80
CA ALA A 93 -4.13 -10.11 -33.90
C ALA A 93 -3.74 -10.68 -32.53
N CYS A 94 -2.81 -11.64 -32.47
CA CYS A 94 -2.34 -12.23 -31.23
C CYS A 94 -1.58 -11.21 -30.36
N VAL A 95 -0.71 -10.39 -30.97
CA VAL A 95 0.03 -9.32 -30.28
C VAL A 95 -0.94 -8.28 -29.72
N THR A 96 -1.91 -7.81 -30.51
CA THR A 96 -2.90 -6.84 -30.05
C THR A 96 -3.71 -7.36 -28.86
N ILE A 97 -4.19 -8.62 -28.91
CA ILE A 97 -4.94 -9.23 -27.80
C ILE A 97 -4.07 -9.32 -26.54
N HIS A 98 -2.78 -9.65 -26.69
CA HIS A 98 -1.86 -9.73 -25.57
C HIS A 98 -1.67 -8.36 -24.89
N GLU A 99 -1.47 -7.30 -25.67
CA GLU A 99 -1.38 -5.92 -25.17
C GLU A 99 -2.67 -5.49 -24.45
N ASP A 100 -3.84 -5.76 -25.05
CA ASP A 100 -5.13 -5.42 -24.44
C ASP A 100 -5.36 -6.17 -23.11
N LEU A 101 -4.98 -7.45 -23.03
CA LEU A 101 -5.08 -8.25 -21.80
C LEU A 101 -4.12 -7.76 -20.72
N LYS A 102 -2.92 -7.31 -21.10
CA LYS A 102 -1.95 -6.71 -20.17
C LYS A 102 -2.54 -5.45 -19.54
N ILE A 103 -3.10 -4.56 -20.36
CA ILE A 103 -3.79 -3.35 -19.89
C ILE A 103 -4.95 -3.71 -18.96
N ALA A 104 -5.81 -4.66 -19.34
CA ALA A 104 -6.94 -5.08 -18.52
C ALA A 104 -6.52 -5.65 -17.15
N THR A 105 -5.44 -6.43 -17.13
CA THR A 105 -4.89 -7.02 -15.89
C THR A 105 -4.34 -5.95 -14.95
N ASP A 106 -3.65 -4.95 -15.50
CA ASP A 106 -3.13 -3.83 -14.74
C ASP A 106 -4.27 -3.02 -14.09
N TYR A 107 -5.31 -2.69 -14.87
CA TYR A 107 -6.50 -2.01 -14.35
C TYR A 107 -7.20 -2.79 -13.23
N GLN A 108 -7.36 -4.11 -13.39
CA GLN A 108 -7.99 -4.94 -12.35
C GLN A 108 -7.15 -4.97 -11.08
N THR A 109 -5.83 -5.07 -11.22
CA THR A 109 -4.91 -5.08 -10.07
C THR A 109 -4.95 -3.76 -9.33
N HIS A 110 -4.93 -2.65 -10.07
CA HIS A 110 -5.07 -1.31 -9.50
C HIS A 110 -6.41 -1.14 -8.77
N HIS A 111 -7.51 -1.59 -9.35
CA HIS A 111 -8.84 -1.50 -8.72
C HIS A 111 -8.92 -2.33 -7.43
N ARG A 112 -8.40 -3.58 -7.45
CA ARG A 112 -8.37 -4.45 -6.27
C ARG A 112 -7.54 -3.85 -5.13
N LEU A 113 -6.40 -3.24 -5.45
CA LEU A 113 -5.56 -2.59 -4.43
C LEU A 113 -6.30 -1.43 -3.76
N ARG A 114 -6.96 -0.57 -4.55
CA ARG A 114 -7.74 0.56 -4.03
C ARG A 114 -8.93 0.11 -3.18
N GLU A 115 -9.63 -0.93 -3.60
CA GLU A 115 -10.74 -1.50 -2.83
C GLU A 115 -10.25 -2.05 -1.47
N SER A 116 -9.14 -2.80 -1.47
CA SER A 116 -8.55 -3.31 -0.23
C SER A 116 -8.17 -2.19 0.74
N GLN A 117 -7.50 -1.14 0.25
CA GLN A 117 -7.14 0.01 1.08
C GLN A 117 -8.36 0.75 1.61
N GLY A 118 -9.39 0.93 0.77
CA GLY A 118 -10.65 1.55 1.16
C GLY A 118 -11.38 0.74 2.25
N ARG A 119 -11.36 -0.59 2.14
CA ARG A 119 -11.97 -1.50 3.12
C ARG A 119 -11.24 -1.45 4.46
N ASP A 120 -9.91 -1.51 4.45
CA ASP A 120 -9.10 -1.45 5.68
C ASP A 120 -9.31 -0.12 6.43
N MET A 121 -9.37 1.00 5.70
CA MET A 121 -9.66 2.31 6.29
C MET A 121 -11.07 2.36 6.89
N ALA A 122 -12.07 1.81 6.19
CA ALA A 122 -13.45 1.78 6.67
C ALA A 122 -13.60 0.95 7.95
N GLU A 123 -12.97 -0.23 8.00
CA GLU A 123 -12.98 -1.10 9.19
C GLU A 123 -12.32 -0.42 10.39
N TYR A 124 -11.16 0.21 10.18
CA TYR A 124 -10.45 0.96 11.23
C TYR A 124 -11.27 2.14 11.79
N LEU A 125 -11.90 2.94 10.92
CA LEU A 125 -12.77 4.04 11.35
C LEU A 125 -13.98 3.53 12.13
N ASN A 126 -14.63 2.48 11.62
CA ASN A 126 -15.82 1.91 12.23
C ASN A 126 -15.52 1.40 13.65
N GLU A 127 -14.45 0.64 13.84
CA GLU A 127 -14.07 0.12 15.16
C GLU A 127 -13.81 1.25 16.17
N ARG A 128 -13.05 2.27 15.77
CA ARG A 128 -12.74 3.40 16.64
C ARG A 128 -14.00 4.17 17.05
N ILE A 129 -14.88 4.47 16.10
CA ILE A 129 -16.14 5.19 16.35
C ILE A 129 -17.04 4.36 17.28
N GLN A 130 -17.11 3.05 17.05
CA GLN A 130 -17.91 2.14 17.88
C GLN A 130 -17.45 2.17 19.34
N TRP A 131 -16.14 2.10 19.62
CA TRP A 131 -15.62 2.18 20.99
C TRP A 131 -15.94 3.51 21.68
N TRP A 132 -15.81 4.64 20.97
CA TRP A 132 -16.20 5.95 21.51
C TRP A 132 -17.71 6.05 21.78
N SER A 133 -18.53 5.54 20.88
CA SER A 133 -20.00 5.53 21.03
C SER A 133 -20.46 4.68 22.21
N VAL A 134 -19.85 3.50 22.42
CA VAL A 134 -20.11 2.66 23.60
C VAL A 134 -19.74 3.40 24.88
N GLY A 135 -18.58 4.09 24.90
CA GLY A 135 -18.15 4.90 26.03
C GLY A 135 -19.15 6.02 26.37
N GLU A 136 -19.63 6.74 25.37
CA GLU A 136 -20.64 7.79 25.53
C GLU A 136 -21.97 7.24 26.06
N ALA A 137 -22.44 6.12 25.52
CA ALA A 137 -23.65 5.45 25.99
C ALA A 137 -23.55 5.04 27.47
N CYS A 138 -22.41 4.46 27.87
CA CYS A 138 -22.15 4.12 29.27
C CYS A 138 -22.14 5.37 30.18
N LEU A 139 -21.53 6.47 29.71
CA LEU A 139 -21.51 7.74 30.45
C LEU A 139 -22.92 8.29 30.66
N ILE A 140 -23.75 8.34 29.62
CA ILE A 140 -25.15 8.78 29.71
C ILE A 140 -25.93 7.92 30.71
N LEU A 141 -25.79 6.60 30.64
CA LEU A 141 -26.43 5.67 31.59
C LEU A 141 -26.00 5.94 33.04
N SER A 142 -24.70 6.14 33.28
CA SER A 142 -24.16 6.43 34.61
C SER A 142 -24.72 7.73 35.19
N VAL A 143 -24.81 8.79 34.37
CA VAL A 143 -25.37 10.09 34.77
C VAL A 143 -26.85 9.93 35.10
N GLY A 144 -27.60 9.18 34.29
CA GLY A 144 -29.02 8.89 34.56
C GLY A 144 -29.24 8.18 35.89
N ILE A 145 -28.41 7.17 36.21
CA ILE A 145 -28.48 6.47 37.50
C ILE A 145 -28.15 7.43 38.65
N CYS A 146 -27.06 8.20 38.53
CA CYS A 146 -26.67 9.20 39.53
C CYS A 146 -27.79 10.21 39.79
N GLN A 147 -28.44 10.72 38.73
CA GLN A 147 -29.57 11.65 38.85
C GLN A 147 -30.72 11.03 39.67
N VAL A 148 -31.11 9.79 39.39
CA VAL A 148 -32.18 9.10 40.12
C VAL A 148 -31.81 8.88 41.59
N VAL A 149 -30.55 8.49 41.87
CA VAL A 149 -30.08 8.28 43.25
C VAL A 149 -30.07 9.58 44.04
N ILE A 150 -29.58 10.68 43.45
CA ILE A 150 -29.55 12.00 44.10
C ILE A 150 -30.98 12.46 44.40
N LEU A 151 -31.89 12.39 43.43
CA LEU A 151 -33.30 12.75 43.64
C LEU A 151 -33.93 11.90 44.74
N ARG A 152 -33.71 10.58 44.74
CA ARG A 152 -34.23 9.69 45.80
C ARG A 152 -33.69 10.06 47.18
N ARG A 153 -32.39 10.38 47.30
CA ARG A 153 -31.80 10.82 48.58
C ARG A 153 -32.42 12.12 49.07
N PHE A 154 -32.59 13.10 48.18
CA PHE A 154 -33.20 14.40 48.52
C PHE A 154 -34.65 14.27 49.02
N PHE A 155 -35.44 13.34 48.46
CA PHE A 155 -36.82 13.09 48.94
C PHE A 155 -36.90 12.15 50.15
N ALA A 156 -35.93 11.26 50.35
CA ALA A 156 -35.89 10.38 51.52
C ALA A 156 -35.55 11.14 52.82
N GLU A 157 -34.74 12.19 52.73
CA GLU A 157 -34.25 12.96 53.88
C GLU A 157 -35.33 13.88 54.52
N LYS A 158 -36.54 13.95 53.94
CA LYS A 158 -37.68 14.70 54.50
C LYS A 158 -38.68 13.87 55.31
N ARG A 159 -38.38 12.61 55.67
CA ARG A 159 -39.28 11.72 56.43
C ARG A 159 -38.90 11.48 57.90
N SER A 160 -38.07 12.33 58.51
CA SER A 160 -37.76 12.25 59.94
C SER A 160 -37.84 13.59 60.65
N THR A 161 -39.03 14.18 60.72
CA THR A 161 -39.41 15.04 61.86
C THR A 161 -40.93 14.95 62.06
N ILE A 162 -41.30 14.19 63.10
CA ILE A 162 -42.51 14.23 63.95
C ILE A 162 -43.86 14.31 63.23
#